data_AF-A0A954BDK5-F1
#
_entry.id   AF-A0A954BDK5-F1
#
_cell.length_a   1.000
_cell.length_b   1.000
_cell.length_c   1.000
_cell.angle_alpha   90.00
_cell.angle_beta   90.00
_cell.angle_gamma   90.00
#
_symmetry.space_group_name_H-M   'P 1'
#
loop_
_entity.id
_entity.type
_entity.pdbx_description
1 polymer ?
#
loop_
_entity_poly.entity_id
_entity_poly.type
_entity_poly.pdbx_seq_one_letter_code
_entity_poly.pdbx_strand_id
1 'polypeptide(L)' 'MFAKLIEFSLTQRMFTLAVTALLIAGGAFAFSRLPIDAFPDISTTQVKIIM' A
#
# COMPACT_ATOMS: atom_id res chain seq x y z
N MET A 1 16.14 -5.04 22.15
CA MET A 1 15.32 -4.05 21.39
C MET A 1 13.99 -4.65 20.95
N PHE A 2 13.97 -5.75 20.19
CA PHE A 2 12.73 -6.44 19.79
C PHE A 2 11.81 -6.86 20.95
N ALA A 3 12.38 -7.36 22.06
CA ALA A 3 11.59 -7.70 23.24
C ALA A 3 10.78 -6.50 23.79
N LYS A 4 11.37 -5.29 23.79
CA LYS A 4 10.67 -4.07 24.21
C LYS A 4 9.54 -3.68 23.26
N LEU A 5 9.70 -3.91 21.96
CA LEU A 5 8.65 -3.66 20.97
C LEU A 5 7.48 -4.65 21.12
N ILE A 6 7.79 -5.92 21.37
CA ILE A 6 6.78 -6.96 21.63
C ILE A 6 6.01 -6.62 22.92
N GLU A 7 6.72 -6.30 23.99
CA GLU A 7 6.12 -5.90 25.26
C GLU A 7 5.21 -4.67 25.10
N PHE A 8 5.69 -3.63 24.40
CA PHE A 8 4.87 -2.46 24.10
C PHE A 8 3.61 -2.82 23.30
N SER A 9 3.75 -3.67 22.28
CA SER A 9 2.64 -4.09 21.40
C SER A 9 1.58 -4.87 22.16
N LEU A 10 1.99 -5.67 23.15
CA LEU A 10 1.10 -6.46 24.02
C LEU A 10 0.46 -5.62 25.13
N THR A 11 1.22 -4.71 25.75
CA THR A 11 0.71 -3.81 26.79
C THR A 11 -0.31 -2.83 26.22
N GLN A 12 -0.04 -2.25 25.04
CA GLN A 12 -0.92 -1.30 24.35
C GLN A 12 -1.76 -2.00 23.27
N ARG A 13 -2.28 -3.19 23.55
CA ARG A 13 -3.00 -4.05 22.57
C ARG A 13 -4.12 -3.33 21.81
N MET A 14 -4.88 -2.46 22.49
CA MET A 14 -5.99 -1.74 21.86
C MET A 14 -5.50 -0.72 20.83
N PHE A 15 -4.39 -0.03 21.14
CA PHE A 15 -3.74 0.88 20.20
C PHE A 15 -3.18 0.11 19.00
N THR A 16 -2.48 -1.00 19.25
CA THR A 16 -1.94 -1.87 18.19
C THR A 16 -3.04 -2.36 17.24
N LEU A 17 -4.17 -2.80 17.79
CA LEU A 17 -5.33 -3.24 16.99
C LEU A 17 -5.95 -2.08 16.20
N ALA A 18 -6.08 -0.89 16.80
CA ALA A 18 -6.61 0.28 16.11
C ALA A 18 -5.72 0.69 14.92
N VAL A 19 -4.40 0.75 15.11
CA VAL A 19 -3.43 1.04 14.04
C VAL A 19 -3.51 -0.03 12.94
N THR A 20 -3.61 -1.31 13.33
CA THR A 20 -3.76 -2.42 12.39
C THR A 20 -5.05 -2.28 11.56
N ALA A 21 -6.18 -1.94 12.20
CA ALA A 21 -7.45 -1.72 11.50
C ALA A 21 -7.37 -0.54 10.51
N LEU A 22 -6.71 0.56 10.90
CA LEU A 22 -6.46 1.70 10.01
C LEU A 22 -5.59 1.31 8.81
N LEU A 23 -4.55 0.51 9.03
CA LEU A 23 -3.70 0.00 7.94
C LEU A 23 -4.47 -0.89 6.97
N ILE A 24 -5.34 -1.76 7.48
CA ILE A 24 -6.21 -2.60 6.64
C ILE A 24 -7.15 -1.72 5.81
N ALA A 25 -7.82 -0.75 6.43
CA ALA A 25 -8.74 0.16 5.75
C ALA A 25 -8.02 0.99 4.67
N GLY A 26 -6.85 1.55 4.99
CA GLY A 26 -6.02 2.29 4.05
C GLY A 26 -5.52 1.41 2.91
N GLY A 27 -5.10 0.17 3.21
CA GLY A 27 -4.67 -0.80 2.22
C GLY A 27 -5.80 -1.18 1.26
N ALA A 28 -7.00 -1.47 1.77
CA ALA A 28 -8.17 -1.77 0.95
C ALA A 28 -8.59 -0.57 0.07
N PHE A 29 -8.52 0.64 0.62
CA PHE A 29 -8.78 1.87 -0.13
C PHE A 29 -7.78 2.08 -1.28
N ALA A 30 -6.50 1.83 -1.03
CA ALA A 30 -5.45 1.94 -2.04
C ALA A 30 -5.59 0.83 -3.11
N PHE A 31 -5.82 -0.41 -2.67
CA PHE A 31 -6.00 -1.56 -3.56
C PHE A 31 -7.17 -1.36 -4.52
N SER A 32 -8.31 -0.84 -4.03
CA SER A 32 -9.48 -0.54 -4.87
C SER A 32 -9.29 0.61 -5.86
N ARG A 33 -8.24 1.43 -5.69
CA ARG A 33 -7.92 2.58 -6.57
C ARG A 33 -6.68 2.38 -7.42
N LEU A 34 -5.97 1.27 -7.23
CA LEU A 34 -4.80 0.97 -8.02
C LEU A 34 -5.26 0.69 -9.46
N PRO A 35 -4.78 1.45 -10.47
CA PRO A 35 -5.10 1.14 -11.85
C PRO A 35 -4.45 -0.20 -12.19
N ILE A 36 -5.28 -1.20 -12.49
CA ILE A 36 -4.82 -2.51 -12.97
C ILE A 36 -4.83 -2.44 -14.50
N ASP A 37 -3.65 -2.49 -15.09
CA ASP A 37 -3.52 -2.74 -16.52
C ASP A 37 -3.22 -4.23 -16.74
N ALA A 38 -3.91 -4.83 -17.71
CA ALA A 38 -3.74 -6.25 -18.02
C ALA A 38 -2.42 -6.50 -18.76
N PHE A 39 -1.89 -5.48 -19.43
CA PHE A 39 -0.65 -5.57 -20.18
C PHE A 39 0.24 -4.37 -19.84
N PRO A 40 1.53 -4.59 -19.59
CA PRO A 40 2.45 -3.47 -19.47
C PRO A 40 2.59 -2.78 -20.83
N ASP A 41 2.63 -1.45 -20.84
CA ASP A 41 2.99 -0.69 -22.03
C ASP A 41 4.44 -1.01 -22.43
N ILE A 42 4.59 -1.73 -23.53
CA ILE A 42 5.88 -2.11 -24.13
C ILE A 42 6.25 -1.21 -25.32
N SER A 43 5.44 -0.20 -25.62
CA SER A 43 5.70 0.69 -26.74
C SER A 43 6.90 1.60 -26.43
N THR A 44 7.67 1.92 -27.47
CA THR A 44 8.75 2.90 -27.35
C THR A 44 8.17 4.30 -27.49
N THR A 45 8.71 5.27 -26.74
CA THR A 45 8.28 6.67 -26.87
C THR A 45 8.69 7.21 -28.24
N GLN A 46 7.72 7.41 -29.13
CA GLN A 46 7.93 7.90 -30.49
C GLN A 46 7.23 9.24 -30.70
N VAL A 47 7.89 10.19 -31.36
CA VAL A 47 7.31 11.47 -31.78
C VAL A 47 6.99 11.39 -33.27
N LYS A 48 5.72 11.50 -33.63
CA LYS A 48 5.25 11.46 -35.02
C LYS A 48 5.02 12.87 -35.55
N ILE A 49 5.69 13.24 -36.65
CA ILE A 49 5.45 14.48 -37.39
C ILE A 49 4.53 14.17 -38.57
N ILE A 50 3.43 14.90 -38.71
CA ILE A 50 2.50 14.80 -39.84
C ILE A 50 2.52 16.15 -40.55
N MET A 51 2.80 16.15 -41.86
CA MET A 51 2.73 17.34 -42.74
C MET A 51 1.30 17.53 -43.26
#